data_AF-A0A354BIH2-F1
#
_entry.id   AF-A0A354BIH2-F1
#
_cell.length_a   1.000
_cell.length_b   1.000
_cell.length_c   1.000
_cell.angle_alpha   90.00
_cell.angle_beta   90.00
_cell.angle_gamma   90.00
#
_symmetry.space_group_name_H-M   'P 1'
#
loop_
_entity.id
_entity.type
_entity.pdbx_description
1 polymer ?
#
loop_
_entity_poly.entity_id
_entity_poly.type
_entity_poly.pdbx_seq_one_letter_code
_entity_poly.pdbx_strand_id
1 'polypeptide(L)' 'PIETPEGPNIGLITSLATYARINQFGFIEAPYRKVVKGRVTDEIEFLSAI' A
#
# COMPACT_ATOMS: atom_id res chain seq x y z
N PRO A 1 9.83 0.00 3.18
CA PRO A 1 10.70 1.17 3.44
C PRO A 1 12.05 0.71 3.99
N ILE A 2 13.18 0.91 3.30
CA ILE A 2 13.73 2.21 2.91
C ILE A 2 14.48 2.09 1.58
N GLU A 3 14.03 2.87 0.60
CA GLU A 3 14.87 3.47 -0.44
C GLU A 3 14.29 4.86 -0.66
N THR A 4 14.86 5.83 0.05
CA THR A 4 14.72 7.24 -0.25
C THR A 4 16.09 7.71 -0.70
N PRO A 5 16.25 8.39 -1.85
CA PRO A 5 17.52 8.99 -2.19
C PRO A 5 17.86 10.02 -1.11
N GLU A 6 18.96 9.81 -0.40
CA GLU A 6 19.48 10.81 0.53
C GLU A 6 19.92 12.05 -0.27
N GLY A 7 19.46 13.24 0.15
CA GLY A 7 19.73 14.50 -0.54
C GLY A 7 18.48 15.35 -0.80
N PRO A 8 18.54 16.36 -1.69
CA PRO A 8 17.47 17.33 -1.94
C PRO A 8 16.13 16.71 -2.38
N ASN A 9 16.17 15.46 -2.87
CA ASN A 9 15.01 14.72 -3.38
C ASN A 9 14.41 13.76 -2.34
N ILE A 10 14.83 13.84 -1.08
CA ILE A 10 14.30 12.99 0.00
C ILE A 10 12.78 13.20 0.14
N GLY A 11 12.00 12.13 -0.05
CA GLY A 11 10.53 12.17 0.00
C GLY A 11 9.82 12.58 -1.31
N LEU A 12 10.54 13.04 -2.34
CA LEU A 12 9.98 13.33 -3.67
C LEU A 12 9.92 12.09 -4.55
N ILE A 13 10.95 11.25 -4.48
CA ILE A 13 11.01 9.97 -5.20
C ILE A 13 10.80 8.88 -4.17
N THR A 14 9.69 8.16 -4.31
CA THR A 14 9.38 6.98 -3.51
C THR A 14 9.06 5.83 -4.45
N SER A 15 9.52 4.63 -4.08
CA SER A 15 9.17 3.40 -4.80
C SER A 15 7.89 2.80 -4.19
N LEU A 16 7.01 2.26 -5.05
CA LEU A 16 5.82 1.53 -4.59
C LEU A 16 6.23 0.32 -3.75
N ALA A 17 5.48 0.04 -2.69
CA ALA A 17 5.69 -1.16 -1.87
C ALA A 17 5.41 -2.43 -2.70
N THR A 18 6.05 -3.54 -2.36
CA THR A 18 6.00 -4.82 -3.10
C THR A 18 4.59 -5.32 -3.45
N TYR A 19 3.59 -4.97 -2.65
CA TYR A 19 2.19 -5.36 -2.85
C TYR A 19 1.23 -4.20 -3.11
N ALA A 20 1.73 -2.96 -3.19
CA ALA A 20 0.91 -1.81 -3.54
C ALA A 20 0.47 -1.89 -5.00
N ARG A 21 -0.80 -1.59 -5.28
CA ARG A 21 -1.39 -1.57 -6.62
C ARG A 21 -2.00 -0.21 -6.89
N ILE A 22 -2.17 0.13 -8.16
CA ILE A 22 -2.88 1.34 -8.60
C ILE A 22 -4.24 0.91 -9.14
N ASN A 23 -5.33 1.51 -8.64
CA ASN A 23 -6.67 1.24 -9.16
C ASN A 23 -6.97 2.04 -10.44
N GLN A 24 -8.15 1.81 -11.03
CA GLN A 24 -8.54 2.44 -12.30
C GLN A 24 -8.60 3.97 -12.25
N PHE A 25 -8.65 4.55 -11.06
CA PHE A 25 -8.72 6.00 -10.84
C PHE A 25 -7.36 6.61 -10.50
N GLY A 26 -6.29 5.81 -10.45
CA GLY A 26 -4.94 6.27 -10.15
C GLY A 26 -4.58 6.30 -8.66
N PHE A 27 -5.42 5.76 -7.78
CA PHE A 27 -5.13 5.71 -6.34
C PHE A 27 -4.31 4.48 -5.98
N ILE A 28 -3.43 4.65 -4.99
CA ILE A 28 -2.65 3.56 -4.41
C ILE A 28 -3.55 2.76 -3.48
N GLU A 29 -3.64 1.47 -3.71
CA GLU A 29 -4.31 0.50 -2.86
C GLU A 29 -3.30 -0.44 -2.24
N ALA A 30 -3.53 -0.78 -0.97
CA ALA A 30 -2.73 -1.77 -0.25
C ALA A 30 -3.63 -2.97 0.12
N PRO A 31 -3.08 -4.20 0.11
CA PRO A 31 -3.82 -5.37 0.53
C PRO A 31 -3.97 -5.40 2.05
N TYR A 32 -5.19 -5.67 2.51
CA TYR A 32 -5.52 -5.95 3.90
C TYR A 32 -6.20 -7.31 4.01
N ARG A 33 -5.99 -7.98 5.14
CA ARG A 33 -6.74 -9.20 5.48
C ARG A 33 -7.97 -8.84 6.29
N LYS A 34 -9.10 -9.42 5.90
CA LYS A 34 -10.36 -9.19 6.60
C LYS A 34 -10.37 -9.92 7.94
N VAL A 35 -10.90 -9.26 8.96
CA VAL A 35 -11.06 -9.83 10.30
C VAL A 35 -12.54 -9.96 10.60
N VAL A 36 -13.00 -11.20 10.83
CA VAL A 36 -14.39 -11.47 11.18
C VAL A 36 -14.42 -12.10 12.57
N LYS A 37 -15.14 -11.47 13.50
CA LYS A 37 -15.29 -11.95 14.89
C LYS A 37 -13.94 -12.23 15.58
N GLY A 38 -12.95 -11.38 15.36
CA GLY A 38 -11.62 -11.50 15.96
C GLY A 38 -10.72 -12.58 15.35
N ARG A 39 -11.12 -13.23 14.25
CA ARG A 39 -10.27 -14.15 13.49
C ARG A 39 -9.91 -13.56 12.14
N VAL A 40 -8.63 -13.63 11.81
CA VAL A 40 -8.10 -13.25 10.49
C VAL A 40 -8.57 -14.29 9.46
N THR A 41 -9.09 -13.83 8.33
CA THR A 41 -9.44 -14.68 7.19
C THR A 41 -8.33 -14.66 6.14
N ASP A 42 -8.38 -15.61 5.20
CA ASP A 42 -7.48 -15.62 4.03
C ASP A 42 -7.99 -14.72 2.88
N GLU A 43 -9.08 -13.99 3.11
CA GLU A 43 -9.63 -13.02 2.16
C GLU A 43 -8.77 -11.74 2.17
N ILE A 44 -8.24 -11.40 0.99
CA ILE A 44 -7.44 -10.19 0.77
C ILE A 44 -8.33 -9.16 0.08
N GLU A 45 -8.58 -8.04 0.76
CA GLU A 45 -9.27 -6.88 0.21
C GLU A 45 -8.24 -5.77 -0.05
N PHE A 46 -8.28 -5.17 -1.24
CA PHE A 46 -7.48 -4.00 -1.57
C PHE A 46 -8.25 -2.77 -1.09
N LEU A 47 -7.67 -2.03 -0.15
CA LEU A 47 -8.26 -0.82 0.39
C LEU A 47 -7.52 0.40 -0.18
N SER A 48 -8.30 1.31 -0.74
CA SER A 48 -7.83 2.65 -1.13
C SER A 48 -7.72 3.54 0.10
N ALA A 49 -6.78 4.48 0.09
CA ALA A 49 -6.55 5.41 1.19
C ALA A 49 -7.50 6.64 1.20
N ILE A 50 -8.65 6.55 0.52
CA ILE A 50 -9.67 7.62 0.45
C ILE A 50 -10.79 7.36 1.44
#